data_AF-A0A4R1J9I3-F1
#
_entry.id   AF-A0A4R1J9I3-F1
#
_cell.length_a   1.000
_cell.length_b   1.000
_cell.length_c   1.000
_cell.angle_alpha   90.00
_cell.angle_beta   90.00
_cell.angle_gamma   90.00
#
_symmetry.space_group_name_H-M   'P 1'
#
loop_
_entity.id
_entity.type
_entity.pdbx_description
1 polymer ?
#
loop_
_entity_poly.entity_id
_entity_poly.type
_entity_poly.pdbx_seq_one_letter_code
_entity_poly.pdbx_strand_id
1 'polypeptide(L)'
;MANFLVKRSLKLNTALCQDTLQELKDFPGIQQIQLSEHTLYLVYDVRKTQLKTILEAANANVKSSRWNKLKQHYYQFTDTNLAQASGHTPSCCNKAPRA
;
A
#
# COMPACT_ATOMS: atom_id res chain seq x y z
N MET A 1 6.41 -19.14 0.15
CA MET A 1 5.20 -18.34 -0.15
C MET A 1 5.65 -17.02 -0.73
N ALA A 2 5.09 -16.55 -1.84
CA ALA A 2 5.45 -15.25 -2.39
C ALA A 2 5.00 -14.14 -1.43
N ASN A 3 5.89 -13.20 -1.14
CA ASN A 3 5.61 -12.05 -0.31
C ASN A 3 5.18 -10.88 -1.21
N PHE A 4 3.92 -10.47 -1.11
CA PHE A 4 3.36 -9.35 -1.88
C PHE A 4 3.56 -8.03 -1.12
N LEU A 5 4.80 -7.80 -0.70
CA LEU A 5 5.20 -6.64 0.09
C LEU A 5 5.53 -5.47 -0.84
N VAL A 6 5.02 -4.29 -0.50
CA VAL A 6 5.32 -3.06 -1.23
C VAL A 6 5.93 -2.03 -0.31
N LYS A 7 6.91 -1.28 -0.84
CA LYS A 7 7.51 -0.13 -0.18
C LYS A 7 6.93 1.16 -0.75
N ARG A 8 6.44 2.04 0.12
CA ARG A 8 5.81 3.32 -0.26
C ARG A 8 6.36 4.45 0.59
N SER A 9 6.36 5.64 0.02
CA SER A 9 6.69 6.87 0.75
C SER A 9 5.76 8.01 0.38
N LEU A 10 5.26 8.73 1.38
CA LEU A 10 4.34 9.85 1.18
C LEU A 10 4.74 11.02 2.07
N LYS A 11 4.71 12.24 1.50
CA LYS A 11 4.88 13.47 2.29
C LYS A 11 3.54 13.85 2.93
N LEU A 12 3.54 14.03 4.24
CA LEU A 12 2.39 14.47 5.04
C LEU A 12 2.40 15.99 5.20
N ASN A 13 1.24 16.58 5.42
CA ASN A 13 1.09 17.99 5.80
C ASN A 13 1.42 18.20 7.28
N THR A 14 1.03 17.24 8.12
CA THR A 14 1.21 17.25 9.57
C THR A 14 2.04 16.04 9.97
N ALA A 15 2.83 16.20 11.03
CA ALA A 15 3.45 15.05 11.68
C ALA A 15 2.35 14.18 12.30
N LEU A 16 2.54 12.85 12.26
CA LEU A 16 1.72 11.93 13.04
C LEU A 16 2.20 11.97 14.49
N CYS A 17 1.29 11.87 15.45
CA CYS A 17 1.68 11.66 16.83
C CYS A 17 2.30 10.27 17.01
N GLN A 18 3.11 10.11 18.05
CA GLN A 18 3.83 8.87 18.31
C GLN A 18 2.88 7.71 18.61
N ASP A 19 1.74 7.99 19.24
CA ASP A 19 0.72 6.98 19.57
C ASP A 19 0.10 6.38 18.30
N THR A 20 -0.33 7.22 17.35
CA THR A 20 -0.83 6.75 16.05
C THR A 20 0.23 5.96 15.29
N LEU A 21 1.50 6.38 15.34
CA LEU A 21 2.58 5.61 14.70
C LEU A 21 2.75 4.23 15.35
N GLN A 22 2.54 4.13 16.66
CA GLN A 22 2.62 2.86 17.38
C GLN A 22 1.42 1.97 17.06
N GLU A 23 0.20 2.51 17.04
CA GLU A 23 -1.01 1.78 16.62
C GLU A 23 -0.87 1.21 15.20
N LEU A 24 -0.28 1.99 14.29
CA LEU A 24 -0.04 1.54 12.92
C LEU A 24 0.99 0.41 12.83
N LYS A 25 1.94 0.28 13.76
CA LYS A 25 2.88 -0.85 13.74
C LYS A 25 2.15 -2.18 13.94
N ASP A 26 1.07 -2.16 14.72
CA ASP A 26 0.25 -3.34 15.00
C ASP A 26 -0.87 -3.53 13.96
N PHE A 27 -0.97 -2.63 12.97
CA PHE A 27 -2.01 -2.68 11.96
C PHE A 27 -1.84 -3.91 11.05
N PRO A 28 -2.91 -4.68 10.80
CA PRO A 28 -2.84 -5.89 9.98
C PRO A 28 -2.19 -5.65 8.62
N GLY A 29 -1.11 -6.40 8.34
CA GLY A 29 -0.41 -6.35 7.07
C GLY A 29 0.67 -5.28 6.96
N ILE A 30 0.84 -4.40 7.94
CA ILE A 30 2.02 -3.54 8.03
C ILE A 30 3.20 -4.36 8.54
N GLN A 31 4.34 -4.25 7.85
CA GLN A 31 5.59 -4.90 8.24
C GLN A 31 6.59 -3.88 8.80
N GLN A 32 6.61 -2.68 8.24
CA GLN A 32 7.47 -1.61 8.70
C GLN A 32 6.80 -0.26 8.49
N ILE A 33 6.91 0.60 9.48
CA ILE A 33 6.50 1.99 9.40
C ILE A 33 7.57 2.87 10.04
N GLN A 34 7.91 3.97 9.37
CA GLN A 34 8.85 4.95 9.85
C GLN A 34 8.41 6.34 9.42
N LEU A 35 8.45 7.29 10.35
CA LEU A 35 8.27 8.71 10.06
C LEU A 35 9.64 9.40 10.17
N SER A 36 10.02 10.12 9.13
CA SER A 36 11.20 10.99 9.15
C SER A 36 10.76 12.38 8.69
N GLU A 37 10.88 13.36 9.59
CA GLU A 37 10.34 14.72 9.40
C GLU A 37 8.85 14.68 9.01
N HIS A 38 8.54 14.94 7.74
CA HIS A 38 7.20 14.94 7.17
C HIS A 38 7.00 13.82 6.15
N THR A 39 7.88 12.83 6.09
CA THR A 39 7.78 11.71 5.15
C THR A 39 7.48 10.42 5.89
N LEU A 40 6.34 9.82 5.57
CA LEU A 40 5.94 8.52 6.04
C LEU A 40 6.47 7.45 5.07
N TYR A 41 7.22 6.50 5.60
CA TYR A 41 7.72 5.32 4.90
C TYR A 41 6.98 4.09 5.41
N LEU A 42 6.45 3.30 4.47
CA LEU A 42 5.63 2.13 4.75
C LEU A 42 6.16 0.93 3.98
N VAL A 43 6.15 -0.23 4.63
CA VAL A 43 6.26 -1.55 4.01
C VAL A 43 5.06 -2.36 4.48
N TYR A 44 4.22 -2.83 3.56
CA TYR A 44 3.02 -3.60 3.88
C TYR A 44 2.68 -4.64 2.81
N ASP A 45 1.92 -5.67 3.20
CA ASP A 45 1.40 -6.72 2.33
C ASP A 45 0.08 -6.27 1.68
N VAL A 46 0.08 -6.13 0.35
CA VAL A 46 -1.08 -5.64 -0.41
C VAL A 46 -2.27 -6.59 -0.38
N ARG A 47 -2.08 -7.84 0.06
CA ARG A 47 -3.17 -8.81 0.23
C ARG A 47 -3.97 -8.58 1.51
N LYS A 48 -3.36 -7.91 2.49
CA LYS A 48 -3.92 -7.72 3.82
C LYS A 48 -4.45 -6.31 4.04
N THR A 49 -3.82 -5.31 3.41
CA THR A 49 -4.21 -3.90 3.56
C THR A 49 -3.84 -3.10 2.31
N GLN A 50 -4.42 -1.90 2.19
CA GLN A 50 -4.13 -0.95 1.13
C GLN A 50 -3.65 0.38 1.71
N LEU A 51 -2.90 1.13 0.91
CA LEU A 51 -2.41 2.46 1.30
C LEU A 51 -3.52 3.38 1.81
N LYS A 52 -4.68 3.37 1.16
CA LYS A 52 -5.82 4.21 1.54
C LYS A 52 -6.30 3.89 2.95
N THR A 53 -6.48 2.60 3.27
CA THR A 53 -6.91 2.14 4.60
C THR A 53 -5.90 2.52 5.68
N ILE A 54 -4.60 2.40 5.39
CA ILE A 54 -3.53 2.82 6.32
C ILE A 54 -3.62 4.33 6.59
N LEU A 55 -3.80 5.15 5.55
CA LEU A 55 -3.90 6.61 5.69
C LEU A 55 -5.16 7.04 6.44
N GLU A 56 -6.28 6.36 6.21
CA GLU A 56 -7.54 6.60 6.92
C GLU A 56 -7.44 6.24 8.40
N ALA A 57 -6.86 5.07 8.73
CA ALA A 57 -6.62 4.66 10.11
C ALA A 57 -5.69 5.64 10.86
N ALA A 58 -4.71 6.19 10.15
CA ALA A 58 -3.78 7.17 10.67
C ALA A 58 -4.37 8.59 10.81
N ASN A 59 -5.59 8.82 10.31
CA ASN A 59 -6.15 10.16 10.06
C ASN A 59 -5.14 11.10 9.38
N ALA A 60 -4.33 10.56 8.45
CA ALA A 60 -3.15 11.22 7.94
C ALA A 60 -3.51 12.21 6.82
N ASN A 61 -3.20 13.49 7.03
CA ASN A 61 -3.38 14.50 6.00
C ASN A 61 -2.17 14.50 5.04
N VAL A 62 -2.32 13.88 3.88
CA VAL A 62 -1.25 13.83 2.86
C VAL A 62 -1.10 15.20 2.19
N LYS A 63 0.14 15.66 2.02
CA LYS A 63 0.42 16.95 1.41
C LYS A 63 -0.20 17.06 0.02
N SER A 64 -1.03 18.08 -0.19
CA SER A 64 -1.85 18.31 -1.39
C SER A 64 -1.04 18.83 -2.58
N SER A 65 0.13 18.26 -2.85
CA SER A 65 0.91 18.54 -4.04
C SER A 65 0.45 17.69 -5.23
N ARG A 66 0.54 18.24 -6.44
CA ARG A 66 0.25 17.50 -7.69
C ARG A 66 1.03 16.18 -7.77
N TRP A 67 2.28 16.21 -7.31
CA TRP A 67 3.14 15.02 -7.24
C TRP A 67 2.61 13.95 -6.27
N ASN A 68 2.23 14.32 -5.05
CA ASN A 68 1.68 13.36 -4.10
C ASN A 68 0.35 12.77 -4.58
N LYS A 69 -0.52 13.57 -5.20
CA LYS A 69 -1.78 13.07 -5.78
C LYS A 69 -1.51 12.02 -6.86
N LEU A 70 -0.62 12.33 -7.81
CA LEU A 70 -0.22 11.39 -8.86
C LEU A 70 0.37 10.11 -8.26
N LYS A 71 1.25 10.26 -7.26
CA LYS A 71 1.91 9.15 -6.58
C LYS A 71 0.91 8.25 -5.85
N GLN A 72 -0.10 8.82 -5.19
CA GLN A 72 -1.19 8.07 -4.57
C GLN A 72 -1.98 7.26 -5.60
N HIS A 73 -2.38 7.87 -6.72
CA HIS A 73 -3.09 7.15 -7.79
C HIS A 73 -2.26 5.99 -8.35
N TYR A 74 -0.97 6.24 -8.61
CA TYR A 74 -0.06 5.20 -9.09
C TYR A 74 0.09 4.04 -8.09
N TYR A 75 0.23 4.35 -6.79
CA TYR A 75 0.30 3.35 -5.74
C TYR A 75 -0.99 2.54 -5.63
N GLN A 76 -2.15 3.20 -5.65
CA GLN A 76 -3.43 2.49 -5.62
C GLN A 76 -3.58 1.54 -6.82
N PHE A 77 -3.21 1.99 -8.02
CA PHE A 77 -3.27 1.17 -9.23
C PHE A 77 -2.34 -0.06 -9.13
N THR A 78 -1.06 0.16 -8.79
CA THR A 78 -0.08 -0.94 -8.71
C THR A 78 -0.38 -1.93 -7.58
N ASP A 79 -0.79 -1.44 -6.41
CA ASP A 79 -1.15 -2.28 -5.27
C ASP A 79 -2.36 -3.16 -5.58
N THR A 80 -3.39 -2.59 -6.24
CA THR A 80 -4.59 -3.33 -6.65
C THR A 80 -4.24 -4.44 -7.63
N ASN A 81 -3.43 -4.13 -8.65
CA ASN A 81 -3.01 -5.12 -9.64
C ASN A 81 -2.20 -6.25 -8.99
N LEU A 82 -1.31 -5.90 -8.05
CA LEU A 82 -0.49 -6.88 -7.35
C LEU A 82 -1.33 -7.77 -6.42
N ALA A 83 -2.31 -7.19 -5.72
CA ALA A 83 -3.25 -7.95 -4.90
C ALA A 83 -4.09 -8.91 -5.75
N GLN A 84 -4.60 -8.47 -6.90
CA GLN A 84 -5.36 -9.32 -7.83
C GLN A 84 -4.49 -10.44 -8.41
N ALA A 85 -3.26 -10.13 -8.83
CA ALA A 85 -2.30 -11.11 -9.32
C ALA A 85 -1.98 -12.18 -8.28
N SER A 86 -2.00 -11.83 -6.99
CA SER A 86 -1.73 -12.79 -5.91
C SER A 86 -2.77 -13.90 -5.77
N GLY A 87 -4.03 -13.62 -6.13
CA GLY A 87 -5.12 -14.59 -6.13
C GLY A 87 -5.32 -15.28 -7.48
N HIS A 88 -4.63 -14.82 -8.53
CA HIS A 88 -4.79 -15.35 -9.86
C HIS A 88 -4.05 -16.70 -10.02
N THR A 89 -4.82 -17.76 -10.22
CA THR A 89 -4.26 -19.04 -10.68
C THR A 89 -4.16 -19.00 -12.20
N PRO A 90 -2.97 -19.12 -12.82
CA PRO A 90 -2.86 -19.12 -14.27
C PRO A 90 -3.61 -20.32 -14.87
N SER A 91 -4.71 -20.05 -15.59
CA SER A 91 -5.37 -21.07 -16.40
C SER A 91 -4.69 -21.15 -17.76
N CYS A 92 -4.10 -22.30 -18.08
CA CYS A 92 -3.50 -22.52 -19.39
C CYS A 92 -4.61 -22.70 -20.44
N CYS A 93 -4.80 -21.72 -21.32
CA CYS A 93 -5.74 -21.79 -22.44
C CYS A 93 -5.21 -22.61 -23.64
N ASN A 94 -4.22 -23.48 -23.44
CA ASN A 94 -3.68 -24.37 -24.49
C ASN A 94 -4.65 -25.52 -24.86
N LYS A 95 -5.95 -25.39 -24.59
CA LYS A 95 -6.92 -26.34 -25.12
C LYS A 95 -7.00 -26.10 -26.62
N ALA A 96 -6.42 -27.02 -27.39
CA ALA A 96 -6.48 -26.99 -28.84
C ALA A 96 -7.93 -26.75 -29.30
N PRO A 97 -8.17 -25.88 -30.30
CA PRO A 97 -9.51 -25.68 -30.84
C PRO A 97 -10.08 -27.04 -31.24
N ARG A 98 -11.31 -27.32 -30.82
CA ARG A 98 -12.00 -28.54 -31.25
C ARG A 98 -12.38 -28.33 -32.72
N ALA A 99 -11.97 -29.27 -33.57
CA ALA A 99 -12.42 -29.37 -34.95
C ALA A 99 -13.92 -29.70 -35.01
#